data_AF-A0A953WJ55-F1
#
_entry.id   AF-A0A953WJ55-F1
#
_cell.length_a   1.000
_cell.length_b   1.000
_cell.length_c   1.000
_cell.angle_alpha   90.00
_cell.angle_beta   90.00
_cell.angle_gamma   90.00
#
_symmetry.space_group_name_H-M   'P 1'
#
loop_
_entity.id
_entity.type
_entity.pdbx_description
1 polymer ?
#
loop_
_entity_poly.entity_id
_entity_poly.type
_entity_poly.pdbx_seq_one_letter_code
_entity_poly.pdbx_strand_id
1 'polypeptide(L)'
;MTRKTLSLTGAFALMLATPALADAISGATQKQATNWHAILMFAAFVLFTLGITYWAASKTKSAAQFYTAGGGITGFQNGLAIAGDYMSAASFLGISG
;
A
#
# COMPACT_ATOMS: atom_id res chain seq x y z
N MET A 1 12.05 5.77 -39.49
CA MET A 1 13.05 5.93 -38.41
C MET A 1 12.73 7.18 -37.56
N THR A 2 11.50 7.30 -37.02
CA THR A 2 10.95 8.61 -36.54
C THR A 2 10.15 8.54 -35.24
N ARG A 3 10.20 7.44 -34.47
CA ARG A 3 9.36 7.28 -33.26
C ARG A 3 9.98 7.79 -31.94
N LYS A 4 11.24 8.24 -31.94
CA LYS A 4 11.94 8.66 -30.71
C LYS A 4 11.78 10.14 -30.35
N THR A 5 11.38 11.01 -31.28
CA THR A 5 11.27 12.46 -31.05
C THR A 5 9.99 12.85 -30.31
N LEU A 6 8.91 12.06 -30.44
CA LEU A 6 7.64 12.29 -29.74
C LEU A 6 7.72 11.95 -28.25
N SER A 7 8.64 11.05 -27.86
CA SER A 7 8.86 10.66 -26.46
C SER A 7 9.63 11.70 -25.65
N LEU A 8 10.49 12.49 -26.31
CA LEU A 8 11.31 13.51 -25.64
C LEU A 8 10.53 14.82 -25.38
N THR A 9 9.61 15.21 -26.25
CA THR A 9 8.79 16.41 -26.04
C THR A 9 7.79 16.25 -24.91
N GLY A 10 7.22 15.04 -24.72
CA GLY A 10 6.36 14.73 -23.57
C GLY A 10 7.10 14.77 -22.23
N ALA A 11 8.35 14.30 -22.20
CA ALA A 11 9.19 14.36 -21.01
C ALA A 11 9.63 15.80 -20.66
N PHE A 12 9.84 16.65 -21.68
CA PHE A 12 10.23 18.05 -21.48
C PHE A 12 9.06 18.94 -20.99
N ALA A 13 7.83 18.65 -21.44
CA ALA A 13 6.63 19.33 -20.94
C ALA A 13 6.37 19.07 -19.45
N LEU A 14 6.78 17.90 -18.94
CA LEU A 14 6.69 17.57 -17.51
C LEU A 14 7.72 18.31 -16.65
N MET A 15 8.83 18.75 -17.24
CA MET A 15 9.92 19.46 -16.52
C MET A 15 9.71 20.97 -16.42
N LEU A 16 8.73 21.54 -17.11
CA LEU A 16 8.35 22.95 -17.02
C LEU A 16 7.32 23.24 -15.92
N ALA A 17 7.12 22.31 -14.98
CA ALA A 17 6.35 22.53 -13.76
C ALA A 17 7.03 23.61 -12.91
N THR A 18 6.70 24.87 -13.20
CA THR A 18 7.17 26.05 -12.46
C THR A 18 6.78 25.97 -10.98
N PRO A 19 7.55 26.57 -10.06
CA PRO A 19 7.22 26.60 -8.63
C PRO A 19 5.84 27.21 -8.32
N ALA A 20 5.28 28.01 -9.25
CA ALA A 20 3.93 28.56 -9.14
C ALA A 20 2.81 27.50 -9.20
N LEU A 21 3.03 26.35 -9.87
CA LEU A 21 2.07 25.24 -9.86
C LEU A 21 2.24 24.33 -8.64
N ALA A 22 3.44 24.28 -8.06
CA ALA A 22 3.71 23.57 -6.80
C ALA A 22 3.07 24.28 -5.60
N ASP A 23 2.97 25.60 -5.66
CA ASP A 23 2.34 26.43 -4.62
C ASP A 23 0.80 26.28 -4.61
N ALA A 24 0.19 25.91 -5.74
CA ALA A 24 -1.25 25.64 -5.83
C ALA A 24 -1.70 24.37 -5.07
N ILE A 25 -0.77 23.49 -4.70
CA ILE A 25 -1.01 22.29 -3.87
C ILE A 25 -0.68 22.56 -2.40
N SER A 26 0.01 23.66 -2.09
CA SER A 26 0.43 24.03 -0.74
C SER A 26 -0.60 24.96 -0.09
N GLY A 27 -1.85 24.49 0.01
CA GLY A 27 -2.81 25.11 0.94
C GLY A 27 -2.17 25.17 2.33
N ALA A 28 -2.24 26.34 2.99
CA ALA A 28 -1.57 26.64 4.25
C ALA A 28 -1.61 25.44 5.20
N THR A 29 -0.50 24.69 5.27
CA THR A 29 -0.43 23.45 6.04
C THR A 29 -0.33 23.84 7.51
N GLN A 30 -1.50 23.99 8.14
CA GLN A 30 -1.59 24.12 9.59
C GLN A 30 -0.94 22.86 10.19
N LYS A 31 0.16 23.04 10.91
CA LYS A 31 0.83 21.94 11.61
C LYS A 31 -0.14 21.42 12.68
N GLN A 32 -0.87 20.36 12.34
CA GLN A 32 -1.81 19.71 13.24
C GLN A 32 -1.05 19.32 14.52
N ALA A 33 -1.65 19.61 15.68
CA ALA A 33 -1.11 19.14 16.96
C ALA A 33 -0.96 17.62 16.94
N THR A 34 0.12 17.10 17.54
CA THR A 34 0.43 15.67 17.52
C THR A 34 -0.70 14.85 18.15
N ASN A 35 -1.38 14.06 17.32
CA ASN A 35 -2.47 13.21 17.79
C ASN A 35 -1.93 11.87 18.31
N TRP A 36 -1.67 11.84 19.61
CA TRP A 36 -1.18 10.65 20.30
C TRP A 36 -2.12 9.44 20.21
N HIS A 37 -3.44 9.66 20.19
CA HIS A 37 -4.40 8.57 20.04
C HIS A 37 -4.25 7.86 18.69
N ALA A 38 -4.14 8.64 17.60
CA ALA A 38 -3.95 8.09 16.26
C ALA A 38 -2.63 7.30 16.15
N ILE A 39 -1.55 7.84 16.72
CA ILE A 39 -0.23 7.19 16.71
C ILE A 39 -0.28 5.84 17.44
N LEU A 40 -0.89 5.79 18.62
CA LEU A 40 -1.00 4.55 19.39
C LEU A 40 -1.84 3.50 18.68
N MET A 41 -2.96 3.88 18.07
CA MET A 41 -3.80 2.96 17.31
C MET A 41 -3.08 2.42 16.08
N PHE A 42 -2.35 3.27 15.35
CA PHE A 42 -1.53 2.84 14.22
C PHE A 42 -0.44 1.85 14.64
N ALA A 43 0.31 2.18 15.69
CA ALA A 43 1.37 1.31 16.20
C ALA A 43 0.81 -0.03 16.70
N ALA A 44 -0.31 -0.01 17.42
CA ALA A 44 -0.98 -1.22 17.90
C ALA A 44 -1.41 -2.12 16.73
N PHE A 45 -2.01 -1.55 15.68
CA PHE A 45 -2.42 -2.30 14.49
C PHE A 45 -1.21 -2.93 13.78
N VAL A 46 -0.15 -2.16 13.56
CA VAL A 46 1.08 -2.66 12.91
C VAL A 46 1.71 -3.81 13.70
N LEU A 47 1.88 -3.63 15.02
CA LEU A 47 2.46 -4.66 15.89
C LEU A 47 1.58 -5.91 15.94
N PHE A 48 0.26 -5.75 15.95
CA PHE A 48 -0.67 -6.86 15.91
C PHE A 48 -0.55 -7.67 14.61
N THR A 49 -0.56 -6.99 13.45
CA THR A 49 -0.39 -7.65 12.14
C THR A 49 0.96 -8.37 12.04
N LEU A 50 2.04 -7.73 12.52
CA LEU A 50 3.38 -8.34 12.57
C LEU A 50 3.44 -9.54 13.53
N GLY A 51 2.77 -9.46 14.67
CA GLY A 51 2.70 -10.56 15.64
C GLY A 51 2.01 -11.79 15.05
N ILE A 52 0.87 -11.60 14.36
CA ILE A 52 0.15 -12.69 13.69
C ILE A 52 1.00 -13.29 12.56
N THR A 53 1.62 -12.47 11.73
CA THR A 53 2.44 -12.96 10.60
C THR A 53 3.68 -13.69 11.09
N TYR A 54 4.36 -13.21 12.14
CA TYR A 54 5.49 -13.91 12.74
C TYR A 54 5.07 -15.26 13.34
N TRP A 55 3.96 -15.28 14.07
CA TRP A 55 3.42 -16.52 14.63
C TRP A 55 3.04 -17.52 13.51
N ALA A 56 2.36 -17.07 12.46
CA ALA A 56 2.00 -17.91 11.32
C ALA A 56 3.25 -18.45 10.60
N ALA A 57 4.24 -17.59 10.35
CA ALA A 57 5.51 -17.98 9.73
C ALA A 57 6.26 -19.03 10.56
N SER A 58 6.22 -18.93 11.91
CA SER A 58 6.89 -19.89 12.81
C SER A 58 6.30 -21.30 12.76
N LYS A 59 5.06 -21.47 12.28
CA LYS A 59 4.39 -22.77 12.13
C LYS A 59 4.70 -23.46 10.80
N THR A 60 5.18 -22.74 9.80
CA THR A 60 5.49 -23.30 8.48
C THR A 60 6.89 -23.92 8.47
N LYS A 61 6.99 -25.23 8.74
CA LYS A 61 8.28 -25.95 8.87
C LYS A 61 8.66 -26.90 7.72
N SER A 62 7.82 -27.07 6.70
CA SER A 62 8.13 -27.94 5.55
C SER A 62 7.61 -27.37 4.22
N ALA A 63 8.24 -27.77 3.10
CA ALA A 63 7.86 -27.32 1.76
C ALA A 63 6.40 -27.67 1.40
N ALA A 64 5.88 -28.80 1.88
CA ALA A 64 4.47 -29.17 1.70
C ALA A 64 3.52 -28.18 2.39
N GLN A 65 3.87 -27.69 3.59
CA GLN A 65 3.09 -26.66 4.27
C GLN A 65 3.22 -25.27 3.63
N PHE A 66 4.32 -25.01 2.93
CA PHE A 66 4.54 -23.75 2.21
C PHE A 66 3.76 -23.70 0.88
N TYR A 67 3.74 -24.80 0.12
CA TYR A 67 3.15 -24.82 -1.22
C TYR A 67 1.69 -25.24 -1.27
N THR A 68 1.21 -26.09 -0.37
CA THR A 68 -0.19 -26.56 -0.38
C THR A 68 -0.94 -26.21 0.89
N ALA A 69 -0.33 -25.49 1.83
CA ALA A 69 -0.84 -25.30 3.19
C ALA A 69 -1.24 -26.63 3.85
N GLY A 70 -0.61 -27.75 3.45
CA GLY A 70 -0.97 -29.10 3.89
C GLY A 70 -2.32 -29.62 3.38
N GLY A 71 -2.94 -28.99 2.37
CA GLY A 71 -4.25 -29.39 1.82
C GLY A 71 -5.45 -29.03 2.71
N GLY A 72 -5.25 -28.26 3.79
CA GLY A 72 -6.26 -28.02 4.83
C GLY A 72 -7.03 -26.69 4.74
N ILE A 73 -6.84 -25.88 3.69
CA ILE A 73 -7.55 -24.59 3.56
C ILE A 73 -8.95 -24.82 2.99
N THR A 74 -9.99 -24.41 3.73
CA THR A 74 -11.38 -24.48 3.28
C THR A 74 -11.70 -23.38 2.26
N GLY A 75 -12.68 -23.61 1.38
CA GLY A 75 -13.05 -22.64 0.33
C GLY A 75 -13.44 -21.26 0.87
N PHE A 76 -14.06 -21.19 2.05
CA PHE A 76 -14.40 -19.92 2.70
C PHE A 76 -13.16 -19.15 3.17
N GLN A 77 -12.17 -19.84 3.76
CA GLN A 77 -10.91 -19.21 4.17
C GLN A 77 -10.13 -18.66 2.97
N ASN A 78 -10.10 -19.40 1.86
CA ASN A 78 -9.49 -18.94 0.62
C ASN A 78 -10.24 -17.74 0.03
N GLY A 79 -11.58 -17.78 0.01
CA GLY A 79 -12.41 -16.67 -0.48
C GLY A 79 -12.23 -15.39 0.34
N LEU A 80 -12.14 -15.51 1.67
CA LEU A 80 -11.89 -14.37 2.56
C LEU A 80 -10.48 -13.80 2.38
N ALA A 81 -9.47 -14.63 2.19
CA ALA A 81 -8.10 -14.18 1.93
C ALA A 81 -8.02 -13.35 0.63
N ILE A 82 -8.64 -13.84 -0.45
CA ILE A 82 -8.69 -13.14 -1.73
C ILE A 82 -9.44 -11.80 -1.60
N ALA A 83 -10.59 -11.79 -0.91
CA ALA A 83 -11.34 -10.56 -0.68
C ALA A 83 -10.52 -9.51 0.10
N GLY A 84 -9.71 -9.96 1.05
CA GLY A 84 -8.76 -9.12 1.78
C GLY A 84 -7.65 -8.56 0.89
N ASP A 85 -7.05 -9.38 0.03
CA ASP A 85 -5.99 -8.96 -0.89
C ASP A 85 -6.48 -7.94 -1.94
N TYR A 86 -7.76 -7.99 -2.34
CA TYR A 86 -8.36 -6.95 -3.19
C TYR A 86 -8.49 -5.59 -2.51
N MET A 87 -8.47 -5.53 -1.17
CA MET A 87 -8.63 -4.31 -0.40
C MET A 87 -7.27 -3.69 -0.05
N SER A 88 -6.53 -3.23 -1.06
CA SER A 88 -5.24 -2.55 -0.82
C SER A 88 -5.43 -1.08 -0.42
N ALA A 89 -4.49 -0.55 0.37
CA ALA A 89 -4.42 0.87 0.77
C ALA A 89 -4.36 1.82 -0.43
N ALA A 90 -3.86 1.36 -1.58
CA ALA A 90 -3.89 2.09 -2.84
C ALA A 90 -5.33 2.36 -3.33
N SER A 91 -6.24 1.38 -3.16
CA SER A 91 -7.66 1.56 -3.46
C SER A 91 -8.32 2.54 -2.48
N PHE A 92 -7.91 2.50 -1.20
CA PHE A 92 -8.43 3.43 -0.19
C PHE A 92 -8.00 4.87 -0.48
N LEU A 93 -6.69 5.14 -0.65
CA LEU A 93 -6.16 6.47 -0.99
C LEU A 93 -6.58 6.95 -2.38
N GLY A 94 -6.73 6.04 -3.35
CA GLY A 94 -7.12 6.36 -4.72
C GLY A 94 -8.60 6.70 -4.91
N ILE A 95 -9.47 6.31 -3.97
CA ILE A 95 -10.91 6.66 -3.98
C ILE A 95 -11.22 7.82 -3.01
N SER A 96 -10.36 8.07 -2.02
CA SER A 96 -10.57 9.13 -1.01
C SER A 96 -9.95 10.49 -1.36
N GLY A 97 -9.37 10.60 -2.56
CA GLY A 97 -8.83 11.85 -3.13
C GLY A 97 -9.83 12.55 -4.04
#